data_AF-A0A7V4T5A0-F1
#
_entry.id   AF-A0A7V4T5A0-F1
#
_cell.length_a   1.000
_cell.length_b   1.000
_cell.length_c   1.000
_cell.angle_alpha   90.00
_cell.angle_beta   90.00
_cell.angle_gamma   90.00
#
_symmetry.space_group_name_H-M   'P 1'
#
loop_
_entity.id
_entity.type
_entity.pdbx_description
1 polymer ?
#
loop_
_entity_poly.entity_id
_entity_poly.type
_entity_poly.pdbx_seq_one_letter_code
_entity_poly.pdbx_strand_id
1 'polypeptide(L)'
;MYHTKTMNTKNKKNILIITPPMTSPAMPSFISAFAAGCLCHADINAVLYDANLDFFVSSIFPTDFFKSASFYDPEQYLIAVNRMNDLLAPGLINDNHNQVFTSFCHEKLDRKLEKLSPEVILLALDSENQILAVNIIVCHIKTVLPDIKMIVLKNTSSTGNNTPVADHTFTLENPDSFFQWINSTWKQSCHYKDVEPDFSIFPLKDYLTPELILPLKASFLKDTSSFWDLVSRLKNKYDAKGFLFEDHLLSFDFFLEKREQTDLFFSVQAGMEDLGRAGFLNESQKLSCSEIPLIQWKSPEKKGSLETKMLWDLSRQGIWNHVKLTEKTHNTIKNDLIKFISLNPNIVHSYENANTSGPYGKTNFNDMDASLQPYSIVTPLPGEPFWKCLFDPVHLLLYLKRHGKDNLFCLRADKTKKRLILLGSDIEFFFKKPDDLPSAFFDEICKMVEAGG
;
A
#
# COMPACT_ATOMS: atom_id res chain seq x y z
N MET A 1 11.82 -35.93 -50.23
CA MET A 1 10.61 -35.62 -49.43
C MET A 1 11.07 -35.08 -48.08
N TYR A 2 11.39 -33.79 -48.01
CA TYR A 2 11.63 -33.09 -46.74
C TYR A 2 10.76 -31.83 -46.80
N HIS A 3 9.57 -31.94 -46.24
CA HIS A 3 8.71 -30.78 -46.00
C HIS A 3 9.29 -30.00 -44.83
N THR A 4 10.12 -29.00 -45.14
CA THR A 4 10.38 -27.88 -44.24
C THR A 4 9.07 -27.12 -44.09
N LYS A 5 8.32 -27.49 -43.05
CA LYS A 5 7.19 -26.73 -42.54
C LYS A 5 7.78 -25.43 -41.99
N THR A 6 7.86 -24.38 -42.80
CA THR A 6 8.00 -23.01 -42.33
C THR A 6 6.86 -22.76 -41.36
N MET A 7 7.17 -22.82 -40.05
CA MET A 7 6.24 -22.38 -39.02
C MET A 7 5.94 -20.92 -39.30
N ASN A 8 4.74 -20.69 -39.80
CA ASN A 8 4.14 -19.39 -39.94
C ASN A 8 4.15 -18.75 -38.54
N THR A 9 5.02 -17.78 -38.30
CA THR A 9 4.99 -16.95 -37.09
C THR A 9 3.67 -16.20 -37.14
N LYS A 10 2.63 -16.78 -36.53
CA LYS A 10 1.39 -16.05 -36.26
C LYS A 10 1.79 -14.75 -35.57
N ASN A 11 1.41 -13.60 -36.14
CA ASN A 11 1.55 -12.31 -35.49
C ASN A 11 0.87 -12.42 -34.11
N LYS A 12 1.68 -12.43 -33.06
CA LYS A 12 1.17 -12.40 -31.69
C LYS A 12 0.46 -11.07 -31.49
N LYS A 13 -0.65 -11.09 -30.76
CA LYS A 13 -1.35 -9.86 -30.40
C LYS A 13 -0.55 -9.09 -29.36
N ASN A 14 -0.21 -7.83 -29.66
CA ASN A 14 0.52 -6.98 -28.73
C ASN A 14 -0.44 -6.36 -27.73
N ILE A 15 -0.23 -6.63 -26.44
CA ILE A 15 -1.00 -6.04 -25.35
C ILE A 15 -0.04 -5.24 -24.48
N LEU A 16 -0.35 -3.97 -24.24
CA LEU A 16 0.39 -3.12 -23.32
C LEU A 16 -0.33 -3.08 -21.98
N ILE A 17 0.30 -3.60 -20.94
CA ILE A 17 -0.14 -3.45 -19.55
C ILE A 17 0.56 -2.21 -18.99
N ILE A 18 -0.20 -1.29 -18.40
CA ILE A 18 0.34 -0.08 -17.79
C ILE A 18 0.00 -0.09 -16.30
N THR A 19 1.02 0.05 -15.45
CA THR A 19 0.86 0.39 -14.04
C THR A 19 0.86 1.92 -13.93
N PRO A 20 -0.28 2.58 -13.70
CA PRO A 20 -0.38 4.04 -13.68
C PRO A 20 0.37 4.65 -12.49
N PRO A 21 0.87 5.90 -12.57
CA PRO A 21 1.52 6.55 -11.45
C PRO A 21 0.57 6.88 -10.28
N MET A 22 1.14 7.39 -9.19
CA MET A 22 0.47 7.75 -7.92
C MET A 22 0.20 6.57 -6.98
N THR A 23 1.00 5.51 -7.11
CA THR A 23 1.14 4.44 -6.11
C THR A 23 2.56 4.37 -5.59
N SER A 24 2.77 3.47 -4.64
CA SER A 24 4.07 3.10 -4.13
C SER A 24 5.08 2.74 -5.24
N PRO A 25 6.28 3.35 -5.27
CA PRO A 25 7.41 2.84 -6.04
C PRO A 25 8.22 1.79 -5.25
N ALA A 26 7.76 1.38 -4.08
CA ALA A 26 8.46 0.43 -3.20
C ALA A 26 8.12 -1.03 -3.53
N MET A 27 7.06 -1.27 -4.30
CA MET A 27 6.55 -2.61 -4.59
C MET A 27 5.88 -2.68 -5.96
N PRO A 28 6.03 -3.79 -6.71
CA PRO A 28 5.33 -3.97 -7.98
C PRO A 28 3.80 -4.07 -7.81
N SER A 29 3.09 -3.80 -8.91
CA SER A 29 1.63 -3.96 -8.98
C SER A 29 1.22 -5.43 -9.03
N PHE A 30 0.41 -5.88 -8.07
CA PHE A 30 -0.18 -7.21 -8.13
C PHE A 30 -1.11 -7.35 -9.33
N ILE A 31 -1.93 -6.33 -9.61
CA ILE A 31 -2.92 -6.39 -10.70
C ILE A 31 -2.22 -6.54 -12.05
N SER A 32 -1.14 -5.81 -12.29
CA SER A 32 -0.34 -5.95 -13.51
C SER A 32 0.32 -7.34 -13.61
N ALA A 33 0.89 -7.85 -12.51
CA ALA A 33 1.47 -9.19 -12.48
C ALA A 33 0.42 -10.28 -12.75
N PHE A 34 -0.75 -10.15 -12.13
CA PHE A 34 -1.87 -11.05 -12.32
C PHE A 34 -2.38 -11.00 -13.77
N ALA A 35 -2.60 -9.80 -14.32
CA ALA A 35 -2.99 -9.63 -15.71
C ALA A 35 -1.96 -10.26 -16.66
N ALA A 36 -0.67 -10.07 -16.44
CA ALA A 36 0.37 -10.70 -17.25
C ALA A 36 0.34 -12.23 -17.15
N GLY A 37 0.11 -12.78 -15.95
CA GLY A 37 -0.13 -14.20 -15.73
C GLY A 37 -1.28 -14.73 -16.58
N CYS A 38 -2.42 -14.01 -16.58
CA CYS A 38 -3.58 -14.34 -17.43
C CYS A 38 -3.28 -14.27 -18.94
N LEU A 39 -2.31 -13.45 -19.33
CA LEU A 39 -1.93 -13.18 -20.72
C LEU A 39 -0.72 -14.01 -21.19
N CYS A 40 -0.18 -14.88 -20.34
CA CYS A 40 0.97 -15.70 -20.63
C CYS A 40 0.60 -16.86 -21.57
N HIS A 41 0.40 -16.53 -22.85
CA HIS A 41 -0.04 -17.45 -23.89
C HIS A 41 0.76 -17.31 -25.18
N ALA A 42 0.84 -18.40 -25.96
CA ALA A 42 1.68 -18.46 -27.15
C ALA A 42 1.32 -17.40 -28.21
N ASP A 43 0.04 -17.04 -28.32
CA ASP A 43 -0.49 -16.10 -29.32
C ASP A 43 -0.57 -14.63 -28.83
N ILE A 44 -0.15 -14.35 -27.59
CA ILE A 44 -0.18 -13.01 -26.98
C ILE A 44 1.25 -12.57 -26.65
N ASN A 45 1.54 -11.30 -26.92
CA ASN A 45 2.75 -10.61 -26.48
C ASN A 45 2.33 -9.52 -25.50
N ALA A 46 2.27 -9.88 -24.21
CA ALA A 46 1.99 -8.93 -23.14
C ALA A 46 3.30 -8.23 -22.73
N VAL A 47 3.30 -6.90 -22.81
CA VAL A 47 4.44 -6.07 -22.41
C VAL A 47 3.98 -5.13 -21.32
N LEU A 48 4.78 -5.04 -20.25
CA LEU A 48 4.54 -4.10 -19.16
C LEU A 48 5.23 -2.76 -19.41
N TYR A 49 4.53 -1.69 -19.12
CA TYR A 49 5.09 -0.38 -18.83
C TYR A 49 4.71 0.05 -17.41
N ASP A 50 5.66 -0.04 -16.48
CA ASP A 50 5.48 0.47 -15.13
C ASP A 50 5.68 2.00 -15.13
N ALA A 51 4.62 2.72 -15.46
CA ALA A 51 4.62 4.17 -15.50
C ALA A 51 4.78 4.77 -14.10
N ASN A 52 4.31 4.09 -13.04
CA ASN A 52 4.55 4.50 -11.67
C ASN A 52 6.05 4.53 -11.36
N LEU A 53 6.75 3.43 -11.62
CA LEU A 53 8.17 3.37 -11.36
C LEU A 53 8.96 4.35 -12.24
N ASP A 54 8.65 4.46 -13.54
CA ASP A 54 9.32 5.44 -14.41
C ASP A 54 9.07 6.88 -13.92
N PHE A 55 7.86 7.22 -13.44
CA PHE A 55 7.58 8.52 -12.84
C PHE A 55 8.47 8.79 -11.62
N PHE A 56 8.60 7.82 -10.71
CA PHE A 56 9.45 7.93 -9.52
C PHE A 56 10.94 7.76 -9.79
N VAL A 57 11.39 7.22 -10.91
CA VAL A 57 12.83 7.10 -11.22
C VAL A 57 13.30 8.28 -12.06
N SER A 58 12.47 8.76 -12.98
CA SER A 58 12.80 9.89 -13.86
C SER A 58 12.79 11.24 -13.14
N SER A 59 12.00 11.40 -12.09
CA SER A 59 11.84 12.70 -11.40
C SER A 59 12.90 12.92 -10.30
N ILE A 60 14.19 12.98 -10.64
CA ILE A 60 15.31 13.38 -9.73
C ILE A 60 15.26 12.72 -8.33
N PHE A 61 14.69 11.52 -8.22
CA PHE A 61 14.61 10.85 -6.93
C PHE A 61 16.00 10.29 -6.59
N PRO A 62 16.42 10.32 -5.31
CA PRO A 62 17.67 9.71 -4.89
C PRO A 62 17.49 8.18 -4.86
N THR A 63 17.34 7.55 -6.02
CA THR A 63 17.00 6.14 -6.15
C THR A 63 18.02 5.24 -5.45
N ASP A 64 19.30 5.60 -5.53
CA ASP A 64 20.38 4.88 -4.87
C ASP A 64 20.28 4.91 -3.34
N PHE A 65 19.73 5.99 -2.76
CA PHE A 65 19.50 6.06 -1.32
C PHE A 65 18.53 4.97 -0.88
N PHE A 66 17.37 4.88 -1.54
CA PHE A 66 16.31 3.95 -1.17
C PHE A 66 16.70 2.47 -1.33
N LYS A 67 17.71 2.18 -2.16
CA LYS A 67 18.24 0.83 -2.38
C LYS A 67 19.45 0.50 -1.52
N SER A 68 19.92 1.44 -0.70
CA SER A 68 21.16 1.30 0.09
C SER A 68 20.89 1.02 1.56
N ALA A 69 21.94 0.66 2.31
CA ALA A 69 21.87 0.54 3.76
C ALA A 69 21.49 1.87 4.46
N SER A 70 21.74 3.02 3.82
CA SER A 70 21.35 4.34 4.32
C SER A 70 19.83 4.52 4.40
N PHE A 71 19.05 3.72 3.64
CA PHE A 71 17.59 3.66 3.78
C PHE A 71 17.15 3.49 5.23
N TYR A 72 17.90 2.70 6.01
CA TYR A 72 17.57 2.36 7.40
C TYR A 72 18.01 3.42 8.42
N ASP A 73 18.72 4.47 8.01
CA ASP A 73 19.01 5.62 8.86
C ASP A 73 17.81 6.58 8.84
N PRO A 74 17.09 6.76 9.97
CA PRO A 74 15.85 7.53 9.95
C PRO A 74 16.08 9.03 9.66
N GLU A 75 17.27 9.58 9.94
CA GLU A 75 17.57 10.99 9.69
C GLU A 75 17.87 11.22 8.21
N GLN A 76 18.66 10.34 7.60
CA GLN A 76 18.89 10.34 6.16
C GLN A 76 17.58 10.11 5.39
N TYR A 77 16.73 9.21 5.87
CA TYR A 77 15.42 8.96 5.29
C TYR A 77 14.53 10.19 5.34
N LEU A 78 14.48 10.88 6.49
CA LEU A 78 13.75 12.14 6.63
C LEU A 78 14.24 13.21 5.64
N ILE A 79 15.56 13.33 5.46
CA ILE A 79 16.16 14.26 4.48
C ILE A 79 15.72 13.89 3.05
N ALA A 80 15.77 12.60 2.69
CA ALA A 80 15.36 12.13 1.37
C ALA A 80 13.87 12.41 1.11
N VAL A 81 12.99 12.07 2.04
CA VAL A 81 11.54 12.31 1.92
C VAL A 81 11.18 13.78 1.87
N ASN A 82 11.84 14.63 2.66
CA ASN A 82 11.59 16.07 2.58
C ASN A 82 11.94 16.63 1.19
N ARG A 83 13.04 16.19 0.58
CA ARG A 83 13.37 16.55 -0.81
C ARG A 83 12.31 16.07 -1.80
N MET A 84 11.78 14.86 -1.60
CA MET A 84 10.68 14.34 -2.44
C MET A 84 9.42 15.20 -2.29
N ASN A 85 9.03 15.54 -1.06
CA ASN A 85 7.85 16.35 -0.80
C ASN A 85 7.99 17.78 -1.34
N ASP A 86 9.19 18.37 -1.31
CA ASP A 86 9.46 19.68 -1.90
C ASP A 86 9.26 19.64 -3.44
N LEU A 87 9.65 18.54 -4.09
CA LEU A 87 9.43 18.33 -5.53
C LEU A 87 7.96 18.03 -5.87
N LEU A 88 7.23 17.39 -4.95
CA LEU A 88 5.83 16.99 -5.08
C LEU A 88 4.86 18.01 -4.43
N ALA A 89 5.30 19.24 -4.12
CA ALA A 89 4.54 20.14 -3.25
C ALA A 89 3.22 20.69 -3.86
N PRO A 90 2.16 20.92 -3.05
CA PRO A 90 0.80 21.34 -3.44
C PRO A 90 0.65 22.61 -4.31
N GLY A 91 1.64 23.51 -4.34
CA GLY A 91 1.59 24.73 -5.16
C GLY A 91 1.62 24.48 -6.68
N LEU A 92 1.97 23.26 -7.11
CA LEU A 92 1.94 22.82 -8.50
C LEU A 92 0.70 21.93 -8.84
N ILE A 93 -0.20 21.68 -7.88
CA ILE A 93 -1.07 20.48 -7.94
C ILE A 93 -2.44 20.69 -8.59
N ASN A 94 -2.88 21.93 -8.83
CA ASN A 94 -4.22 22.17 -9.44
C ASN A 94 -4.21 22.40 -10.97
N ASP A 95 -3.12 22.91 -11.55
CA ASP A 95 -2.96 23.07 -13.01
C ASP A 95 -1.70 22.37 -13.56
N ASN A 96 -0.59 22.35 -12.81
CA ASN A 96 0.67 21.79 -13.32
C ASN A 96 0.76 20.26 -13.23
N HIS A 97 -0.10 19.54 -12.49
CA HIS A 97 -0.14 18.07 -12.59
C HIS A 97 -0.63 17.61 -13.95
N ASN A 98 -1.62 18.29 -14.55
CA ASN A 98 -1.95 18.03 -15.95
C ASN A 98 -0.69 18.24 -16.79
N GLN A 99 0.07 19.32 -16.60
CA GLN A 99 1.27 19.55 -17.39
C GLN A 99 2.38 18.51 -17.17
N VAL A 100 2.72 18.13 -15.93
CA VAL A 100 3.75 17.13 -15.62
C VAL A 100 3.33 15.76 -16.12
N PHE A 101 2.08 15.34 -15.90
CA PHE A 101 1.57 14.06 -16.40
C PHE A 101 1.43 14.06 -17.92
N THR A 102 0.97 15.14 -18.53
CA THR A 102 0.90 15.29 -20.00
C THR A 102 2.28 15.28 -20.62
N SER A 103 3.27 15.99 -20.06
CA SER A 103 4.67 15.92 -20.49
C SER A 103 5.24 14.51 -20.34
N PHE A 104 4.99 13.85 -19.21
CA PHE A 104 5.38 12.47 -18.99
C PHE A 104 4.75 11.53 -20.04
N CYS A 105 3.47 11.71 -20.37
CA CYS A 105 2.80 10.94 -21.41
C CYS A 105 3.46 11.17 -22.78
N HIS A 106 3.68 12.43 -23.17
CA HIS A 106 4.32 12.75 -24.45
C HIS A 106 5.77 12.23 -24.57
N GLU A 107 6.57 12.34 -23.51
CA GLU A 107 8.00 11.98 -23.59
C GLU A 107 8.26 10.47 -23.47
N LYS A 108 7.43 9.77 -22.69
CA LYS A 108 7.66 8.37 -22.32
C LYS A 108 6.61 7.44 -22.92
N LEU A 109 5.33 7.74 -22.72
CA LEU A 109 4.26 6.86 -23.15
C LEU A 109 4.16 6.80 -24.68
N ASP A 110 4.24 7.93 -25.39
CA ASP A 110 4.16 7.96 -26.86
C ASP A 110 5.23 7.08 -27.51
N ARG A 111 6.49 7.18 -27.02
CA ARG A 111 7.60 6.33 -27.49
C ARG A 111 7.33 4.83 -27.27
N LYS A 112 6.64 4.47 -26.18
CA LYS A 112 6.26 3.07 -25.91
C LYS A 112 5.14 2.61 -26.83
N LEU A 113 4.14 3.45 -27.06
CA LEU A 113 3.02 3.17 -27.97
C LEU A 113 3.52 2.97 -29.40
N GLU A 114 4.37 3.86 -29.91
CA GLU A 114 4.98 3.74 -31.24
C GLU A 114 5.79 2.45 -31.39
N LYS A 115 6.68 2.18 -30.43
CA LYS A 115 7.56 1.01 -30.47
C LYS A 115 6.81 -0.32 -30.40
N LEU A 116 5.75 -0.40 -29.60
CA LEU A 116 5.02 -1.65 -29.37
C LEU A 116 3.85 -1.85 -30.32
N SER A 117 3.26 -0.75 -30.83
CA SER A 117 2.04 -0.76 -31.63
C SER A 117 0.97 -1.71 -31.04
N PRO A 118 0.51 -1.45 -29.80
CA PRO A 118 -0.41 -2.35 -29.11
C PRO A 118 -1.79 -2.39 -29.78
N GLU A 119 -2.42 -3.56 -29.78
CA GLU A 119 -3.82 -3.74 -30.20
C GLU A 119 -4.81 -3.49 -29.05
N VAL A 120 -4.35 -3.70 -27.81
CA VAL A 120 -5.14 -3.53 -26.60
C VAL A 120 -4.25 -2.93 -25.51
N ILE A 121 -4.81 -2.01 -24.72
CA ILE A 121 -4.15 -1.44 -23.54
C ILE A 121 -4.94 -1.83 -22.29
N LEU A 122 -4.24 -2.38 -21.30
CA LEU A 122 -4.78 -2.70 -19.99
C LEU A 122 -4.15 -1.79 -18.94
N LEU A 123 -4.97 -1.04 -18.22
CA LEU A 123 -4.57 -0.19 -17.10
C LEU A 123 -4.85 -0.92 -15.78
N ALA A 124 -3.81 -1.16 -14.99
CA ALA A 124 -3.90 -1.84 -13.70
C ALA A 124 -4.08 -0.83 -12.56
N LEU A 125 -5.28 -0.76 -11.99
CA LEU A 125 -5.64 0.19 -10.94
C LEU A 125 -5.57 -0.46 -9.55
N ASP A 126 -4.40 -0.41 -8.91
CA ASP A 126 -4.15 -0.95 -7.57
C ASP A 126 -4.77 -0.09 -6.47
N SER A 127 -4.84 1.23 -6.68
CA SER A 127 -5.31 2.20 -5.67
C SER A 127 -6.19 3.30 -6.26
N GLU A 128 -7.16 3.79 -5.48
CA GLU A 128 -8.02 4.92 -5.87
C GLU A 128 -7.22 6.21 -6.14
N ASN A 129 -6.04 6.36 -5.54
CA ASN A 129 -5.14 7.51 -5.78
C ASN A 129 -4.66 7.61 -7.24
N GLN A 130 -4.70 6.52 -8.00
CA GLN A 130 -4.27 6.50 -9.40
C GLN A 130 -5.39 6.89 -10.38
N ILE A 131 -6.65 7.06 -9.91
CA ILE A 131 -7.80 7.32 -10.80
C ILE A 131 -7.58 8.56 -11.67
N LEU A 132 -7.03 9.64 -11.10
CA LEU A 132 -6.72 10.86 -11.85
C LEU A 132 -5.67 10.59 -12.95
N ALA A 133 -4.58 9.91 -12.58
CA ALA A 133 -3.52 9.57 -13.52
C ALA A 133 -4.03 8.65 -14.65
N VAL A 134 -4.88 7.68 -14.31
CA VAL A 134 -5.57 6.82 -15.27
C VAL A 134 -6.41 7.63 -16.25
N ASN A 135 -7.22 8.57 -15.76
CA ASN A 135 -8.06 9.40 -16.63
C ASN A 135 -7.22 10.23 -17.61
N ILE A 136 -6.12 10.82 -17.14
CA ILE A 136 -5.20 11.59 -17.99
C ILE A 136 -4.57 10.67 -19.06
N ILE A 137 -4.06 9.50 -18.66
CA ILE A 137 -3.47 8.51 -19.58
C ILE A 137 -4.49 8.05 -20.63
N VAL A 138 -5.73 7.78 -20.22
CA VAL A 138 -6.82 7.38 -21.12
C VAL A 138 -7.11 8.49 -22.15
N CYS A 139 -7.32 9.72 -21.69
CA CYS A 139 -7.60 10.86 -22.57
C CYS A 139 -6.46 11.08 -23.56
N HIS A 140 -5.21 10.99 -23.09
CA HIS A 140 -4.02 11.10 -23.92
C HIS A 140 -3.96 9.99 -24.99
N ILE A 141 -4.09 8.73 -24.58
CA ILE A 141 -4.05 7.58 -25.50
C ILE A 141 -5.15 7.68 -26.54
N LYS A 142 -6.40 7.99 -26.15
CA LYS A 142 -7.53 8.12 -27.09
C LYS A 142 -7.37 9.31 -28.05
N THR A 143 -6.54 10.29 -27.72
CA THR A 143 -6.18 11.38 -28.65
C THR A 143 -5.23 10.88 -29.73
N VAL A 144 -4.26 10.04 -29.38
CA VAL A 144 -3.24 9.50 -30.31
C VAL A 144 -3.76 8.29 -31.09
N LEU A 145 -4.56 7.43 -30.44
CA LEU A 145 -5.10 6.18 -30.97
C LEU A 145 -6.61 6.07 -30.62
N PRO A 146 -7.51 6.77 -31.34
CA PRO A 146 -8.93 6.85 -30.99
C PRO A 146 -9.64 5.49 -30.89
N ASP A 147 -9.29 4.57 -31.79
CA ASP A 147 -9.95 3.27 -31.93
C ASP A 147 -9.33 2.16 -31.04
N ILE A 148 -8.27 2.46 -30.28
CA ILE A 148 -7.61 1.43 -29.46
C ILE A 148 -8.52 0.97 -28.32
N LYS A 149 -8.59 -0.34 -28.11
CA LYS A 149 -9.37 -0.91 -27.02
C LYS A 149 -8.65 -0.72 -25.69
N MET A 150 -9.30 -0.05 -24.76
CA MET A 150 -8.80 0.24 -23.42
C MET A 150 -9.58 -0.52 -22.35
N ILE A 151 -8.85 -1.16 -21.46
CA ILE A 151 -9.39 -1.97 -20.37
C ILE A 151 -8.84 -1.43 -19.07
N VAL A 152 -9.68 -1.30 -18.07
CA VAL A 152 -9.26 -1.00 -16.70
C VAL A 152 -9.54 -2.23 -15.84
N LEU A 153 -8.51 -2.75 -15.18
CA LEU A 153 -8.63 -3.80 -14.19
C LEU A 153 -8.34 -3.19 -12.82
N LYS A 154 -9.30 -3.25 -11.90
CA LYS A 154 -9.19 -2.64 -10.57
C LYS A 154 -9.38 -3.64 -9.44
N ASN A 155 -8.91 -3.30 -8.25
CA ASN A 155 -9.05 -4.19 -7.10
C ASN A 155 -10.51 -4.32 -6.64
N THR A 156 -11.18 -3.19 -6.41
CA THR A 156 -12.53 -3.14 -5.84
C THR A 156 -13.50 -2.34 -6.70
N SER A 157 -14.80 -2.62 -6.52
CA SER A 157 -15.89 -1.87 -7.13
C SER A 157 -16.05 -0.48 -6.47
N SER A 158 -15.23 0.49 -6.88
CA SER A 158 -15.47 1.89 -6.48
C SER A 158 -16.84 2.39 -6.98
N THR A 159 -17.65 2.96 -6.08
CA THR A 159 -18.99 3.51 -6.32
C THR A 159 -19.02 5.04 -6.47
N GLY A 160 -17.86 5.68 -6.63
CA GLY A 160 -17.75 7.14 -6.80
C GLY A 160 -17.89 7.62 -8.25
N ASN A 161 -18.18 8.91 -8.43
CA ASN A 161 -18.34 9.60 -9.72
C ASN A 161 -17.07 9.66 -10.61
N ASN A 162 -15.95 9.09 -10.17
CA ASN A 162 -14.67 9.11 -10.86
C ASN A 162 -14.28 7.72 -11.38
N THR A 163 -15.18 7.04 -12.11
CA THR A 163 -14.80 5.81 -12.81
C THR A 163 -13.97 6.14 -14.05
N PRO A 164 -12.84 5.44 -14.27
CA PRO A 164 -12.10 5.55 -15.52
C PRO A 164 -12.98 5.36 -16.75
N VAL A 165 -12.86 6.27 -17.72
CA VAL A 165 -13.61 6.18 -19.00
C VAL A 165 -12.91 5.18 -19.92
N ALA A 166 -13.14 3.88 -19.70
CA ALA A 166 -12.56 2.80 -20.52
C ALA A 166 -13.64 2.01 -21.26
N ASP A 167 -13.25 1.32 -22.34
CA ASP A 167 -14.17 0.49 -23.12
C ASP A 167 -14.71 -0.68 -22.27
N HIS A 168 -13.87 -1.22 -21.38
CA HIS A 168 -14.29 -2.17 -20.35
C HIS A 168 -13.62 -1.88 -19.00
N THR A 169 -14.37 -2.09 -17.93
CA THR A 169 -13.84 -2.06 -16.56
C THR A 169 -14.16 -3.39 -15.86
N PHE A 170 -13.13 -4.03 -15.31
CA PHE A 170 -13.24 -5.27 -14.56
C PHE A 170 -12.73 -5.08 -13.13
N THR A 171 -13.20 -5.93 -12.22
CA THR A 171 -12.80 -5.93 -10.81
C THR A 171 -12.26 -7.28 -10.39
N LEU A 172 -11.23 -7.28 -9.53
CA LEU A 172 -10.68 -8.48 -8.92
C LEU A 172 -11.56 -9.05 -7.79
N GLU A 173 -12.51 -8.28 -7.25
CA GLU A 173 -13.58 -8.82 -6.39
C GLU A 173 -14.48 -9.83 -7.11
N ASN A 174 -14.60 -9.71 -8.44
CA ASN A 174 -15.35 -10.62 -9.29
C ASN A 174 -14.53 -10.94 -10.55
N PRO A 175 -13.50 -11.79 -10.42
CA PRO A 175 -12.57 -12.05 -11.51
C PRO A 175 -13.23 -12.78 -12.67
N ASP A 176 -14.33 -13.53 -12.44
CA ASP A 176 -14.97 -14.35 -13.47
C ASP A 176 -15.37 -13.56 -14.72
N SER A 177 -15.83 -12.32 -14.57
CA SER A 177 -16.17 -11.46 -15.72
C SER A 177 -14.94 -11.11 -16.57
N PHE A 178 -13.79 -10.89 -15.95
CA PHE A 178 -12.53 -10.66 -16.66
C PHE A 178 -12.10 -11.92 -17.43
N PHE A 179 -12.18 -13.10 -16.80
CA PHE A 179 -11.84 -14.36 -17.45
C PHE A 179 -12.79 -14.74 -18.58
N GLN A 180 -14.09 -14.53 -18.42
CA GLN A 180 -15.06 -14.72 -19.49
C GLN A 180 -14.75 -13.81 -20.68
N TRP A 181 -14.34 -12.57 -20.42
CA TRP A 181 -13.91 -11.65 -21.47
C TRP A 181 -12.62 -12.12 -22.16
N ILE A 182 -11.60 -12.54 -21.41
CA ILE A 182 -10.36 -13.14 -21.94
C ILE A 182 -10.68 -14.36 -22.82
N ASN A 183 -11.47 -15.30 -22.28
CA ASN A 183 -11.82 -16.55 -22.91
C ASN A 183 -12.64 -16.33 -24.20
N SER A 184 -13.57 -15.39 -24.21
CA SER A 184 -14.34 -15.05 -25.42
C SER A 184 -13.53 -14.27 -26.46
N THR A 185 -12.71 -13.30 -26.02
CA THR A 185 -11.93 -12.44 -26.91
C THR A 185 -10.79 -13.21 -27.59
N TRP A 186 -10.18 -14.16 -26.88
CA TRP A 186 -9.02 -14.91 -27.38
C TRP A 186 -9.28 -16.42 -27.55
N LYS A 187 -10.53 -16.87 -27.41
CA LYS A 187 -10.94 -18.28 -27.54
C LYS A 187 -10.13 -19.21 -26.62
N GLN A 188 -10.00 -18.81 -25.37
CA GLN A 188 -9.22 -19.49 -24.34
C GLN A 188 -10.10 -20.22 -23.32
N SER A 189 -9.47 -21.11 -22.56
CA SER A 189 -10.04 -21.85 -21.43
C SER A 189 -9.16 -21.59 -20.21
N CYS A 190 -9.19 -20.37 -19.69
CA CYS A 190 -8.45 -19.98 -18.49
C CYS A 190 -9.40 -19.82 -17.30
N HIS A 191 -8.97 -20.25 -16.12
CA HIS A 191 -9.64 -20.05 -14.83
C HIS A 191 -8.70 -19.34 -13.86
N TYR A 192 -9.22 -18.39 -13.07
CA TYR A 192 -8.40 -17.55 -12.19
C TYR A 192 -7.60 -18.31 -11.14
N LYS A 193 -8.14 -19.43 -10.65
CA LYS A 193 -7.47 -20.30 -9.66
C LYS A 193 -6.25 -21.04 -10.21
N ASP A 194 -6.06 -21.04 -11.53
CA ASP A 194 -4.93 -21.66 -12.22
C ASP A 194 -3.88 -20.63 -12.65
N VAL A 195 -4.11 -19.34 -12.39
CA VAL A 195 -3.21 -18.26 -12.81
C VAL A 195 -2.26 -17.90 -11.69
N GLU A 196 -0.96 -17.97 -12.00
CA GLU A 196 0.09 -17.40 -11.16
C GLU A 196 0.42 -15.98 -11.63
N PRO A 197 0.64 -15.03 -10.71
CA PRO A 197 1.09 -13.69 -11.07
C PRO A 197 2.51 -13.73 -11.68
N ASP A 198 2.70 -13.08 -12.83
CA ASP A 198 3.99 -13.01 -13.51
C ASP A 198 4.73 -11.72 -13.18
N PHE A 199 5.63 -11.79 -12.19
CA PHE A 199 6.52 -10.69 -11.84
C PHE A 199 7.75 -10.56 -12.75
N SER A 200 7.98 -11.49 -13.69
CA SER A 200 9.20 -11.47 -14.52
C SER A 200 9.22 -10.35 -15.56
N ILE A 201 8.06 -9.78 -15.87
CA ILE A 201 7.89 -8.62 -16.76
C ILE A 201 8.33 -7.31 -16.10
N PHE A 202 8.52 -7.28 -14.78
CA PHE A 202 8.85 -6.08 -14.01
C PHE A 202 10.36 -5.88 -13.89
N PRO A 203 10.83 -4.62 -13.87
CA PRO A 203 12.22 -4.31 -13.54
C PRO A 203 12.44 -4.37 -12.01
N LEU A 204 12.37 -5.57 -11.42
CA LEU A 204 12.33 -5.76 -9.96
C LEU A 204 13.49 -5.12 -9.17
N LYS A 205 14.65 -4.89 -9.81
CA LYS A 205 15.83 -4.27 -9.20
C LYS A 205 15.75 -2.74 -9.09
N ASP A 206 14.79 -2.13 -9.80
CA ASP A 206 14.68 -0.68 -9.89
C ASP A 206 13.69 -0.11 -8.85
N TYR A 207 12.94 -0.97 -8.14
CA TYR A 207 12.05 -0.57 -7.04
C TYR A 207 12.82 0.11 -5.91
N LEU A 208 12.17 1.09 -5.28
CA LEU A 208 12.78 1.98 -4.31
C LEU A 208 12.76 1.39 -2.89
N THR A 209 13.32 0.20 -2.74
CA THR A 209 13.53 -0.48 -1.46
C THR A 209 14.89 -1.17 -1.43
N PRO A 210 15.50 -1.34 -0.24
CA PRO A 210 16.73 -2.11 -0.11
C PRO A 210 16.50 -3.61 -0.28
N GLU A 211 15.28 -4.07 -0.02
CA GLU A 211 14.88 -5.48 -0.03
C GLU A 211 13.58 -5.63 -0.83
N LEU A 212 13.54 -6.64 -1.71
CA LEU A 212 12.39 -6.88 -2.57
C LEU A 212 11.24 -7.48 -1.77
N ILE A 213 10.15 -6.74 -1.68
CA ILE A 213 8.86 -7.19 -1.15
C ILE A 213 7.89 -7.36 -2.33
N LEU A 214 7.16 -8.48 -2.38
CA LEU A 214 6.18 -8.75 -3.43
C LEU A 214 4.76 -8.74 -2.85
N PRO A 215 3.76 -8.19 -3.56
CA PRO A 215 2.38 -8.29 -3.13
C PRO A 215 1.83 -9.67 -3.43
N LEU A 216 0.95 -10.17 -2.57
CA LEU A 216 0.24 -11.43 -2.76
C LEU A 216 -1.21 -11.31 -2.37
N LYS A 217 -2.06 -12.00 -3.14
CA LYS A 217 -3.48 -12.19 -2.83
C LYS A 217 -3.80 -13.68 -2.74
N ALA A 218 -3.97 -14.16 -1.51
CA ALA A 218 -4.34 -15.52 -1.18
C ALA A 218 -5.72 -15.95 -1.71
N SER A 219 -6.66 -15.02 -1.94
CA SER A 219 -7.99 -15.31 -2.51
C SER A 219 -7.93 -15.86 -3.94
N PHE A 220 -6.81 -15.67 -4.64
CA PHE A 220 -6.58 -16.20 -5.98
C PHE A 220 -5.99 -17.62 -5.98
N LEU A 221 -5.70 -18.17 -4.81
CA LEU A 221 -5.05 -19.47 -4.67
C LEU A 221 -6.05 -20.55 -4.23
N LYS A 222 -5.83 -21.78 -4.68
CA LYS A 222 -6.73 -22.92 -4.44
C LYS A 222 -6.73 -23.39 -3.00
N ASP A 223 -5.54 -23.49 -2.39
CA ASP A 223 -5.30 -24.09 -1.09
C ASP A 223 -3.96 -23.62 -0.48
N THR A 224 -3.70 -24.00 0.79
CA THR A 224 -2.49 -23.68 1.54
C THR A 224 -1.20 -24.14 0.85
N SER A 225 -1.23 -25.34 0.25
CA SER A 225 -0.05 -25.95 -0.37
C SER A 225 0.37 -25.14 -1.59
N SER A 226 -0.59 -24.82 -2.44
CA SER A 226 -0.42 -23.97 -3.62
C SER A 226 0.13 -22.59 -3.26
N PHE A 227 -0.31 -22.04 -2.13
CA PHE A 227 0.20 -20.78 -1.59
C PHE A 227 1.69 -20.86 -1.23
N TRP A 228 2.08 -21.83 -0.40
CA TRP A 228 3.47 -21.94 0.03
C TRP A 228 4.41 -22.36 -1.09
N ASP A 229 3.92 -23.14 -2.05
CA ASP A 229 4.66 -23.46 -3.26
C ASP A 229 4.91 -22.21 -4.11
N LEU A 230 3.91 -21.32 -4.25
CA LEU A 230 4.08 -20.04 -4.92
C LEU A 230 5.08 -19.15 -4.17
N VAL A 231 4.93 -18.97 -2.85
CA VAL A 231 5.86 -18.18 -2.02
C VAL A 231 7.30 -18.68 -2.19
N SER A 232 7.50 -20.00 -2.14
CA SER A 232 8.81 -20.63 -2.33
C SER A 232 9.37 -20.38 -3.74
N ARG A 233 8.54 -20.49 -4.79
CA ARG A 233 8.93 -20.18 -6.17
C ARG A 233 9.33 -18.71 -6.32
N LEU A 234 8.53 -17.78 -5.79
CA LEU A 234 8.79 -16.35 -5.88
C LEU A 234 10.05 -15.94 -5.13
N LYS A 235 10.25 -16.46 -3.91
CA LYS A 235 11.50 -16.31 -3.15
C LYS A 235 12.69 -16.77 -3.98
N ASN A 236 12.66 -18.00 -4.49
CA ASN A 236 13.81 -18.59 -5.17
C ASN A 236 14.08 -17.95 -6.55
N LYS A 237 13.03 -17.55 -7.28
CA LYS A 237 13.15 -16.99 -8.63
C LYS A 237 13.59 -15.53 -8.61
N TYR A 238 13.12 -14.74 -7.64
CA TYR A 238 13.30 -13.29 -7.63
C TYR A 238 14.15 -12.78 -6.45
N ASP A 239 14.61 -13.67 -5.57
CA ASP A 239 15.26 -13.33 -4.30
C ASP A 239 14.41 -12.41 -3.41
N ALA A 240 13.08 -12.60 -3.46
CA ALA A 240 12.15 -11.84 -2.63
C ALA A 240 12.42 -12.11 -1.14
N LYS A 241 12.52 -11.05 -0.34
CA LYS A 241 12.80 -11.12 1.10
C LYS A 241 11.53 -11.12 1.94
N GLY A 242 10.41 -10.71 1.36
CA GLY A 242 9.13 -10.72 2.05
C GLY A 242 7.94 -10.47 1.14
N PHE A 243 6.77 -10.47 1.74
CA PHE A 243 5.49 -10.38 1.05
C PHE A 243 4.50 -9.48 1.80
N LEU A 244 3.71 -8.72 1.04
CA LEU A 244 2.55 -7.99 1.55
C LEU A 244 1.27 -8.69 1.11
N PHE A 245 0.49 -9.18 2.07
CA PHE A 245 -0.78 -9.84 1.80
C PHE A 245 -1.92 -8.83 1.73
N GLU A 246 -2.60 -8.78 0.59
CA GLU A 246 -3.70 -7.85 0.34
C GLU A 246 -5.05 -8.60 0.28
N ASP A 247 -5.46 -9.26 1.36
CA ASP A 247 -6.65 -10.12 1.38
C ASP A 247 -7.39 -10.17 2.72
N HIS A 248 -8.58 -10.77 2.69
CA HIS A 248 -9.35 -11.06 3.90
C HIS A 248 -8.55 -11.93 4.90
N LEU A 249 -8.71 -11.66 6.19
CA LEU A 249 -8.10 -12.45 7.27
C LEU A 249 -8.41 -13.95 7.23
N LEU A 250 -9.52 -14.36 6.61
CA LEU A 250 -9.85 -15.78 6.46
C LEU A 250 -8.82 -16.54 5.60
N SER A 251 -8.14 -15.85 4.68
CA SER A 251 -7.07 -16.44 3.88
C SER A 251 -5.71 -16.46 4.60
N PHE A 252 -5.66 -15.92 5.81
CA PHE A 252 -4.47 -15.84 6.64
C PHE A 252 -4.14 -17.15 7.38
N ASP A 253 -5.13 -18.04 7.54
CA ASP A 253 -4.90 -19.38 8.11
C ASP A 253 -3.87 -20.16 7.28
N PHE A 254 -3.90 -20.00 5.96
CA PHE A 254 -2.90 -20.55 5.05
C PHE A 254 -1.47 -20.12 5.40
N PHE A 255 -1.33 -18.87 5.81
CA PHE A 255 -0.05 -18.30 6.20
C PHE A 255 0.41 -18.81 7.57
N LEU A 256 -0.50 -18.96 8.53
CA LEU A 256 -0.10 -19.36 9.89
C LEU A 256 0.47 -20.77 9.97
N GLU A 257 0.06 -21.68 9.09
CA GLU A 257 0.44 -23.10 9.16
C GLU A 257 1.95 -23.38 8.99
N LYS A 258 2.68 -22.59 8.19
CA LYS A 258 4.11 -22.83 7.89
C LYS A 258 5.04 -21.62 8.12
N ARG A 259 4.55 -20.55 8.75
CA ARG A 259 5.31 -19.30 8.93
C ARG A 259 6.65 -19.44 9.67
N GLU A 260 6.70 -20.30 10.70
CA GLU A 260 7.88 -20.52 11.56
C GLU A 260 9.08 -21.12 10.81
N GLN A 261 8.88 -21.59 9.57
CA GLN A 261 9.90 -22.25 8.76
C GLN A 261 10.58 -21.31 7.77
N THR A 262 10.33 -19.99 7.86
CA THR A 262 10.82 -19.03 6.88
C THR A 262 11.53 -17.84 7.51
N ASP A 263 12.58 -17.36 6.84
CA ASP A 263 13.32 -16.12 7.08
C ASP A 263 12.65 -14.89 6.44
N LEU A 264 11.45 -15.08 5.88
CA LEU A 264 10.71 -14.09 5.10
C LEU A 264 9.99 -13.07 6.00
N PHE A 265 9.75 -11.87 5.46
CA PHE A 265 8.99 -10.82 6.14
C PHE A 265 7.56 -10.76 5.64
N PHE A 266 6.60 -10.62 6.54
CA PHE A 266 5.19 -10.60 6.16
C PHE A 266 4.47 -9.40 6.77
N SER A 267 3.68 -8.74 5.94
CA SER A 267 2.68 -7.77 6.40
C SER A 267 1.32 -8.21 5.88
N VAL A 268 0.28 -7.90 6.65
CA VAL A 268 -1.10 -8.28 6.31
C VAL A 268 -1.93 -7.03 6.20
N GLN A 269 -2.76 -6.96 5.18
CA GLN A 269 -3.77 -5.92 5.04
C GLN A 269 -5.15 -6.56 5.14
N ALA A 270 -5.94 -6.20 6.15
CA ALA A 270 -7.17 -6.89 6.51
C ALA A 270 -8.33 -5.93 6.83
N GLY A 271 -9.57 -6.32 6.51
CA GLY A 271 -10.77 -5.62 7.01
C GLY A 271 -10.97 -5.89 8.50
N MET A 272 -11.33 -4.85 9.27
CA MET A 272 -11.63 -5.03 10.69
C MET A 272 -12.89 -5.89 10.92
N GLU A 273 -13.80 -5.96 9.95
CA GLU A 273 -15.01 -6.79 9.98
C GLU A 273 -14.74 -8.28 9.73
N ASP A 274 -13.59 -8.65 9.18
CA ASP A 274 -13.27 -10.02 8.79
C ASP A 274 -12.92 -10.90 9.99
N LEU A 275 -12.58 -10.29 11.14
CA LEU A 275 -12.18 -11.00 12.35
C LEU A 275 -13.28 -11.84 12.98
N GLY A 276 -14.53 -11.36 12.96
CA GLY A 276 -15.66 -12.08 13.56
C GLY A 276 -16.03 -13.37 12.82
N ARG A 277 -15.54 -13.54 11.58
CA ARG A 277 -15.77 -14.74 10.76
C ARG A 277 -14.63 -15.74 10.84
N ALA A 278 -13.43 -15.26 11.17
CA ALA A 278 -12.28 -16.12 11.34
C ALA A 278 -12.34 -16.75 12.74
N GLY A 279 -12.29 -18.08 12.83
CA GLY A 279 -12.11 -18.83 14.09
C GLY A 279 -10.71 -18.63 14.68
N PHE A 280 -10.18 -17.41 14.56
CA PHE A 280 -8.79 -16.99 14.58
C PHE A 280 -8.10 -17.14 15.94
N LEU A 281 -8.88 -17.25 17.02
CA LEU A 281 -8.37 -17.28 18.38
C LEU A 281 -8.75 -18.59 19.05
N ASN A 282 -8.11 -19.69 18.62
CA ASN A 282 -7.73 -20.68 19.62
C ASN A 282 -6.54 -20.09 20.39
N GLU A 283 -6.60 -20.08 21.72
CA GLU A 283 -5.60 -19.48 22.64
C GLU A 283 -4.15 -19.96 22.43
N SER A 284 -3.93 -20.96 21.57
CA SER A 284 -2.64 -21.57 21.27
C SER A 284 -1.82 -20.90 20.15
N GLN A 285 -2.41 -20.03 19.30
CA GLN A 285 -1.68 -19.40 18.19
C GLN A 285 -1.28 -17.96 18.52
N LYS A 286 -0.16 -17.79 19.23
CA LYS A 286 0.49 -16.48 19.38
C LYS A 286 1.16 -16.10 18.05
N LEU A 287 0.79 -14.95 17.50
CA LEU A 287 1.55 -14.29 16.46
C LEU A 287 2.80 -13.64 17.08
N SER A 288 3.97 -13.86 16.50
CA SER A 288 5.20 -13.17 16.93
C SER A 288 5.48 -11.94 16.07
N CYS A 289 5.94 -10.86 16.71
CA CYS A 289 6.40 -9.64 16.04
C CYS A 289 7.54 -9.90 15.04
N SER A 290 8.31 -10.98 15.24
CA SER A 290 9.42 -11.35 14.36
C SER A 290 8.97 -11.85 12.99
N GLU A 291 7.76 -12.43 12.94
CA GLU A 291 7.16 -13.07 11.77
C GLU A 291 6.25 -12.09 11.03
N ILE A 292 5.44 -11.35 11.80
CA ILE A 292 4.45 -10.40 11.30
C ILE A 292 4.62 -9.10 12.07
N PRO A 293 5.58 -8.26 11.66
CA PRO A 293 5.81 -6.99 12.33
C PRO A 293 4.66 -6.00 12.14
N LEU A 294 3.83 -6.15 11.09
CA LEU A 294 2.82 -5.17 10.69
C LEU A 294 1.48 -5.82 10.29
N ILE A 295 0.39 -5.32 10.87
CA ILE A 295 -0.97 -5.50 10.36
C ILE A 295 -1.56 -4.14 9.99
N GLN A 296 -2.09 -4.04 8.78
CA GLN A 296 -2.79 -2.87 8.25
C GLN A 296 -4.29 -3.14 8.20
N TRP A 297 -5.02 -2.46 9.07
CA TRP A 297 -6.46 -2.57 9.19
C TRP A 297 -7.18 -1.60 8.27
N LYS A 298 -8.09 -2.11 7.43
CA LYS A 298 -9.07 -1.31 6.69
C LYS A 298 -10.31 -1.12 7.55
N SER A 299 -10.82 0.11 7.57
CA SER A 299 -12.10 0.42 8.19
C SER A 299 -13.25 -0.37 7.56
N PRO A 300 -14.26 -0.78 8.37
CA PRO A 300 -15.37 -1.55 7.88
C PRO A 300 -16.25 -0.78 6.90
N GLU A 301 -16.54 -1.41 5.76
CA GLU A 301 -17.36 -0.82 4.68
C GLU A 301 -18.85 -1.15 4.83
N LYS A 302 -19.18 -2.23 5.54
CA LYS A 302 -20.55 -2.73 5.72
C LYS A 302 -21.13 -2.36 7.08
N LYS A 303 -22.45 -2.22 7.13
CA LYS A 303 -23.21 -2.01 8.38
C LYS A 303 -23.12 -3.26 9.26
N GLY A 304 -22.47 -3.17 10.41
CA GLY A 304 -22.32 -4.24 11.39
C GLY A 304 -21.71 -3.75 12.70
N SER A 305 -21.79 -4.56 13.77
CA SER A 305 -21.08 -4.30 15.02
C SER A 305 -19.61 -4.68 14.87
N LEU A 306 -18.72 -3.84 15.39
CA LEU A 306 -17.29 -4.11 15.44
C LEU A 306 -17.00 -5.07 16.61
N GLU A 307 -16.34 -6.20 16.34
CA GLU A 307 -15.90 -7.17 17.37
C GLU A 307 -14.67 -6.62 18.13
N THR A 308 -14.88 -5.53 18.86
CA THR A 308 -13.82 -4.74 19.52
C THR A 308 -12.96 -5.56 20.48
N LYS A 309 -13.53 -6.56 21.16
CA LYS A 309 -12.78 -7.44 22.08
C LYS A 309 -11.72 -8.25 21.33
N MET A 310 -12.08 -8.92 20.23
CA MET A 310 -11.14 -9.72 19.45
C MET A 310 -10.04 -8.85 18.82
N LEU A 311 -10.42 -7.69 18.28
CA LEU A 311 -9.46 -6.71 17.78
C LEU A 311 -8.49 -6.25 18.87
N TRP A 312 -8.98 -6.02 20.08
CA TRP A 312 -8.16 -5.63 21.22
C TRP A 312 -7.17 -6.73 21.59
N ASP A 313 -7.63 -7.97 21.73
CA ASP A 313 -6.79 -9.11 22.07
C ASP A 313 -5.71 -9.37 21.01
N LEU A 314 -6.06 -9.24 19.73
CA LEU A 314 -5.10 -9.34 18.63
C LEU A 314 -4.07 -8.20 18.66
N SER A 315 -4.51 -6.97 18.88
CA SER A 315 -3.61 -5.82 18.93
C SER A 315 -2.56 -5.94 20.06
N ARG A 316 -2.86 -6.70 21.12
CA ARG A 316 -1.95 -6.96 22.25
C ARG A 316 -0.85 -7.98 21.97
N GLN A 317 -0.83 -8.63 20.81
CA GLN A 317 0.19 -9.64 20.47
C GLN A 317 1.56 -9.04 20.14
N GLY A 318 1.72 -7.74 20.37
CA GLY A 318 2.98 -7.02 20.21
C GLY A 318 3.26 -6.56 18.78
N ILE A 319 2.37 -6.85 17.84
CA ILE A 319 2.48 -6.45 16.44
C ILE A 319 2.19 -4.95 16.30
N TRP A 320 2.80 -4.28 15.31
CA TRP A 320 2.42 -2.93 14.94
C TRP A 320 1.08 -2.93 14.21
N ASN A 321 0.08 -2.24 14.75
CA ASN A 321 -1.24 -2.12 14.15
C ASN A 321 -1.38 -0.75 13.50
N HIS A 322 -1.56 -0.74 12.17
CA HIS A 322 -1.79 0.48 11.43
C HIS A 322 -3.24 0.51 10.92
N VAL A 323 -4.01 1.56 11.22
CA VAL A 323 -5.42 1.66 10.79
C VAL A 323 -5.60 2.71 9.71
N LYS A 324 -6.17 2.32 8.58
CA LYS A 324 -6.54 3.23 7.50
C LYS A 324 -8.06 3.42 7.47
N LEU A 325 -8.51 4.61 7.85
CA LEU A 325 -9.91 5.03 7.75
C LEU A 325 -10.20 5.50 6.33
N THR A 326 -11.14 4.86 5.65
CA THR A 326 -11.56 5.23 4.29
C THR A 326 -12.81 6.12 4.31
N GLU A 327 -13.03 6.91 3.27
CA GLU A 327 -14.25 7.72 3.11
C GLU A 327 -15.53 6.88 3.09
N LYS A 328 -15.40 5.60 2.71
CA LYS A 328 -16.48 4.60 2.70
C LYS A 328 -16.89 4.12 4.09
N THR A 329 -16.19 4.55 5.15
CA THR A 329 -16.56 4.22 6.53
C THR A 329 -17.95 4.78 6.83
N HIS A 330 -18.90 3.90 7.11
CA HIS A 330 -20.27 4.33 7.38
C HIS A 330 -20.33 5.24 8.62
N ASN A 331 -20.95 6.42 8.49
CA ASN A 331 -20.97 7.46 9.54
C ASN A 331 -21.43 6.95 10.92
N THR A 332 -22.34 5.96 10.96
CA THR A 332 -22.83 5.40 12.21
C THR A 332 -21.78 4.56 12.96
N ILE A 333 -20.83 3.93 12.27
CA ILE A 333 -19.75 3.14 12.88
C ILE A 333 -18.51 4.01 13.10
N LYS A 334 -18.36 5.08 12.31
CA LYS A 334 -17.19 5.96 12.36
C LYS A 334 -16.87 6.44 13.78
N ASN A 335 -17.86 6.89 14.55
CA ASN A 335 -17.64 7.35 15.92
C ASN A 335 -17.19 6.22 16.86
N ASP A 336 -17.84 5.06 16.80
CA ASP A 336 -17.46 3.89 17.62
C ASP A 336 -16.06 3.39 17.27
N LEU A 337 -15.69 3.45 15.98
CA LEU A 337 -14.37 3.08 15.49
C LEU A 337 -13.29 4.08 15.93
N ILE A 338 -13.56 5.38 15.80
CA ILE A 338 -12.65 6.43 16.28
C ILE A 338 -12.46 6.26 17.80
N LYS A 339 -13.53 6.01 18.54
CA LYS A 339 -13.47 5.73 19.98
C LYS A 339 -12.64 4.49 20.29
N PHE A 340 -12.84 3.39 19.57
CA PHE A 340 -12.04 2.17 19.73
C PHE A 340 -10.55 2.41 19.46
N ILE A 341 -10.21 3.06 18.35
CA ILE A 341 -8.82 3.42 17.99
C ILE A 341 -8.20 4.30 19.08
N SER A 342 -8.95 5.31 19.52
CA SER A 342 -8.55 6.29 20.54
C SER A 342 -8.23 5.63 21.89
N LEU A 343 -9.02 4.63 22.28
CA LEU A 343 -8.87 3.96 23.58
C LEU A 343 -7.86 2.81 23.55
N ASN A 344 -7.55 2.24 22.38
CA ASN A 344 -6.64 1.10 22.28
C ASN A 344 -5.17 1.53 22.18
N PRO A 345 -4.33 1.33 23.22
CA PRO A 345 -2.93 1.77 23.22
C PRO A 345 -2.09 1.09 22.13
N ASN A 346 -2.49 -0.10 21.67
CA ASN A 346 -1.79 -0.85 20.64
C ASN A 346 -2.17 -0.41 19.22
N ILE A 347 -3.05 0.60 19.07
CA ILE A 347 -3.54 1.10 17.77
C ILE A 347 -3.43 2.62 17.67
N VAL A 348 -3.76 3.35 18.74
CA VAL A 348 -3.84 4.83 18.77
C VAL A 348 -2.59 5.52 18.21
N HIS A 349 -1.43 4.87 18.31
CA HIS A 349 -0.15 5.39 17.85
C HIS A 349 0.02 5.39 16.32
N SER A 350 -0.80 4.66 15.57
CA SER A 350 -0.63 4.46 14.12
C SER A 350 -1.98 4.34 13.41
N TYR A 351 -2.60 5.47 13.05
CA TYR A 351 -3.79 5.51 12.21
C TYR A 351 -3.82 6.71 11.26
N GLU A 352 -4.54 6.57 10.16
CA GLU A 352 -4.73 7.57 9.11
C GLU A 352 -6.21 7.83 8.83
N ASN A 353 -6.53 9.09 8.55
CA ASN A 353 -7.85 9.52 8.11
C ASN A 353 -7.77 10.09 6.69
N ALA A 354 -8.47 9.44 5.75
CA ALA A 354 -8.47 9.80 4.32
C ALA A 354 -8.92 11.25 4.02
N ASN A 355 -9.59 11.92 4.96
CA ASN A 355 -10.03 13.32 4.83
C ASN A 355 -8.88 14.36 4.77
N THR A 356 -7.62 13.94 4.66
CA THR A 356 -6.47 14.83 4.58
C THR A 356 -5.55 14.43 3.43
N SER A 357 -5.32 15.37 2.52
CA SER A 357 -4.50 15.17 1.33
C SER A 357 -3.01 15.00 1.66
N GLY A 358 -2.42 13.93 1.10
CA GLY A 358 -1.01 13.54 1.24
C GLY A 358 -0.84 12.02 1.03
N PRO A 359 0.37 11.51 0.76
CA PRO A 359 0.57 10.07 0.54
C PRO A 359 0.23 9.21 1.77
N TYR A 360 0.15 9.81 2.96
CA TYR A 360 -0.36 9.22 4.20
C TYR A 360 -1.10 10.32 4.99
N GLY A 361 -2.36 10.07 5.33
CA GLY A 361 -3.27 11.09 5.86
C GLY A 361 -2.74 11.82 7.10
N LYS A 362 -2.79 13.15 7.10
CA LYS A 362 -2.58 13.97 8.30
C LYS A 362 -3.78 13.80 9.24
N THR A 363 -3.63 13.08 10.35
CA THR A 363 -4.68 13.10 11.38
C THR A 363 -4.82 14.51 11.96
N ASN A 364 -6.00 15.12 11.78
CA ASN A 364 -6.35 16.38 12.44
C ASN A 364 -6.87 16.03 13.84
N PHE A 365 -6.39 16.71 14.89
CA PHE A 365 -6.84 16.44 16.27
C PHE A 365 -8.35 16.66 16.45
N ASN A 366 -8.95 17.48 15.60
CA ASN A 366 -10.40 17.71 15.56
C ASN A 366 -11.21 16.46 15.19
N ASP A 367 -10.58 15.42 14.63
CA ASP A 367 -11.23 14.16 14.26
C ASP A 367 -11.18 13.10 15.39
N MET A 368 -10.62 13.43 16.56
CA MET A 368 -10.58 12.50 17.71
C MET A 368 -11.92 12.39 18.43
N ASP A 369 -12.14 11.24 19.09
CA ASP A 369 -13.32 11.01 19.93
C ASP A 369 -13.48 12.11 20.99
N ALA A 370 -14.72 12.42 21.36
CA ALA A 370 -15.04 13.42 22.38
C ALA A 370 -14.30 13.17 23.71
N SER A 371 -14.03 11.92 24.07
CA SER A 371 -13.27 11.56 25.28
C SER A 371 -11.79 11.95 25.22
N LEU A 372 -11.22 12.17 24.03
CA LEU A 372 -9.84 12.63 23.84
C LEU A 372 -9.74 14.12 23.50
N GLN A 373 -10.85 14.82 23.28
CA GLN A 373 -10.87 16.28 23.12
C GLN A 373 -10.17 17.03 24.27
N PRO A 374 -10.20 16.57 25.54
CA PRO A 374 -9.38 17.17 26.59
C PRO A 374 -7.86 17.16 26.30
N TYR A 375 -7.35 16.21 25.51
CA TYR A 375 -5.93 16.23 25.11
C TYR A 375 -5.63 17.28 24.03
N SER A 376 -6.64 17.89 23.39
CA SER A 376 -6.42 18.95 22.39
C SER A 376 -5.88 20.25 23.00
N ILE A 377 -6.09 20.47 24.30
CA ILE A 377 -5.59 21.63 25.04
C ILE A 377 -4.23 21.38 25.70
N VAL A 378 -3.75 20.13 25.67
CA VAL A 378 -2.42 19.74 26.13
C VAL A 378 -1.41 20.03 25.02
N THR A 379 -0.27 20.56 25.40
CA THR A 379 0.84 20.83 24.48
C THR A 379 1.29 19.52 23.84
N PRO A 380 1.31 19.42 22.49
CA PRO A 380 1.69 18.19 21.83
C PRO A 380 3.17 17.88 22.05
N LEU A 381 3.51 16.58 22.08
CA LEU A 381 4.89 16.13 22.07
C LEU A 381 5.65 16.71 20.86
N PRO A 382 6.94 17.04 21.00
CA PRO A 382 7.69 17.70 19.96
C PRO A 382 7.85 16.80 18.72
N GLY A 383 7.72 17.39 17.53
CA GLY A 383 7.76 16.65 16.26
C GLY A 383 6.53 15.77 16.02
N GLU A 384 6.50 15.08 14.89
CA GLU A 384 5.46 14.11 14.52
C GLU A 384 6.00 12.68 14.65
N PRO A 385 5.16 11.65 14.91
CA PRO A 385 5.61 10.27 14.86
C PRO A 385 6.36 9.95 13.57
N PHE A 386 7.56 9.37 13.66
CA PHE A 386 8.44 9.17 12.50
C PHE A 386 7.80 8.30 11.41
N TRP A 387 6.97 7.33 11.80
CA TRP A 387 6.25 6.48 10.84
C TRP A 387 5.41 7.29 9.83
N LYS A 388 4.93 8.50 10.19
CA LYS A 388 4.22 9.40 9.26
C LYS A 388 5.10 9.96 8.15
N CYS A 389 6.42 9.83 8.26
CA CYS A 389 7.37 10.20 7.23
C CYS A 389 7.66 9.03 6.28
N LEU A 390 7.34 7.80 6.66
CA LEU A 390 7.56 6.62 5.82
C LEU A 390 6.60 6.67 4.64
N PHE A 391 7.18 6.76 3.44
CA PHE A 391 6.44 6.95 2.19
C PHE A 391 5.68 5.69 1.73
N ASP A 392 5.83 4.56 2.42
CA ASP A 392 5.18 3.32 1.99
C ASP A 392 4.90 2.34 3.14
N PRO A 393 3.82 1.54 3.10
CA PRO A 393 3.65 0.43 4.03
C PRO A 393 4.78 -0.60 3.97
N VAL A 394 5.42 -0.79 2.81
CA VAL A 394 6.65 -1.59 2.69
C VAL A 394 7.80 -0.92 3.43
N HIS A 395 7.93 0.40 3.37
CA HIS A 395 8.95 1.10 4.15
C HIS A 395 8.70 0.94 5.66
N LEU A 396 7.44 1.03 6.11
CA LEU A 396 7.05 0.75 7.48
C LEU A 396 7.40 -0.68 7.90
N LEU A 397 7.07 -1.67 7.07
CA LEU A 397 7.43 -3.08 7.29
C LEU A 397 8.95 -3.25 7.48
N LEU A 398 9.76 -2.69 6.57
CA LEU A 398 11.22 -2.80 6.62
C LEU A 398 11.81 -2.10 7.85
N TYR A 399 11.29 -0.93 8.21
CA TYR A 399 11.71 -0.21 9.42
C TYR A 399 11.35 -0.95 10.70
N LEU A 400 10.15 -1.53 10.79
CA LEU A 400 9.73 -2.35 11.92
C LEU A 400 10.61 -3.59 12.06
N LYS A 401 10.98 -4.22 10.94
CA LYS A 401 11.90 -5.36 10.96
C LYS A 401 13.28 -4.97 11.46
N ARG A 402 13.82 -3.85 10.97
CA ARG A 402 15.19 -3.42 11.27
C ARG A 402 15.34 -2.87 12.68
N HIS A 403 14.41 -2.01 13.09
CA HIS A 403 14.51 -1.25 14.35
C HIS A 403 13.66 -1.83 15.46
N GLY A 404 12.65 -2.64 15.15
CA GLY A 404 11.67 -3.10 16.12
C GLY A 404 10.64 -2.03 16.44
N LYS A 405 9.48 -2.48 16.94
CA LYS A 405 8.34 -1.60 17.24
C LYS A 405 8.67 -0.55 18.30
N ASP A 406 9.40 -0.92 19.35
CA ASP A 406 9.58 -0.07 20.53
C ASP A 406 10.49 1.12 20.19
N ASN A 407 11.54 0.87 19.40
CA ASN A 407 12.39 1.94 18.88
C ASN A 407 11.60 2.84 17.92
N LEU A 408 10.86 2.26 16.97
CA LEU A 408 10.09 3.05 16.01
C LEU A 408 9.00 3.90 16.69
N PHE A 409 8.38 3.39 17.75
CA PHE A 409 7.38 4.08 18.55
C PHE A 409 7.94 5.36 19.21
N CYS A 410 9.19 5.30 19.69
CA CYS A 410 9.84 6.43 20.33
C CYS A 410 10.39 7.47 19.33
N LEU A 411 10.52 7.14 18.05
CA LEU A 411 11.07 8.05 17.05
C LEU A 411 10.03 9.09 16.58
N ARG A 412 10.44 10.36 16.59
CA ARG A 412 9.69 11.50 16.07
C ARG A 412 10.54 12.31 15.09
N ALA A 413 9.88 12.94 14.14
CA ALA A 413 10.49 13.78 13.11
C ALA A 413 10.13 15.25 13.34
N ASP A 414 11.14 16.11 13.38
CA ASP A 414 11.00 17.56 13.26
C ASP A 414 11.28 17.92 11.80
N LYS A 415 10.22 18.00 10.98
CA LYS A 415 10.31 18.29 9.55
C LYS A 415 10.91 19.67 9.28
N THR A 416 10.64 20.65 10.15
CA THR A 416 11.13 22.02 10.02
C THR A 416 12.64 22.10 10.24
N LYS A 417 13.12 21.47 11.32
CA LYS A 417 14.56 21.43 11.64
C LYS A 417 15.30 20.27 10.96
N LYS A 418 14.59 19.43 10.20
CA LYS A 418 15.10 18.26 9.48
C LYS A 418 15.94 17.32 10.37
N ARG A 419 15.44 17.05 11.58
CA ARG A 419 16.11 16.21 12.58
C ARG A 419 15.17 15.21 13.23
N LEU A 420 15.73 14.17 13.83
CA LEU A 420 14.98 13.24 14.67
C LEU A 420 14.93 13.71 16.13
N ILE A 421 13.87 13.28 16.81
CA ILE A 421 13.70 13.41 18.25
C ILE A 421 13.37 12.00 18.75
N LEU A 422 14.16 11.48 19.68
CA LEU A 422 13.89 10.20 20.31
C LEU A 422 13.22 10.46 21.66
N LEU A 423 11.95 10.08 21.79
CA LEU A 423 11.23 10.18 23.06
C LEU A 423 11.93 9.34 24.13
N GLY A 424 12.07 9.90 25.33
CA GLY A 424 12.77 9.22 26.42
C GLY A 424 14.28 9.39 26.40
N SER A 425 14.87 9.81 25.27
CA SER A 425 16.26 10.27 25.25
C SER A 425 16.33 11.74 25.63
N ASP A 426 17.39 12.14 26.32
CA ASP A 426 17.63 13.51 26.76
C ASP A 426 16.55 14.09 27.68
N ILE A 427 16.03 13.27 28.62
CA ILE A 427 15.18 13.76 29.71
C ILE A 427 16.06 14.39 30.79
N GLU A 428 15.92 15.70 30.98
CA GLU A 428 16.42 16.39 32.16
C GLU A 428 15.32 16.41 33.24
N PHE A 429 15.63 15.82 34.40
CA PHE A 429 14.71 15.83 35.54
C PHE A 429 14.96 17.06 36.40
N PHE A 430 13.93 17.89 36.56
CA PHE A 430 13.93 19.02 37.49
C PHE A 430 13.03 18.70 38.68
N PHE A 431 13.62 18.62 39.88
CA PHE A 431 12.87 18.42 41.11
C PHE A 431 12.65 19.78 41.79
N LYS A 432 11.39 20.20 41.88
CA LYS A 432 10.96 21.41 42.57
C LYS A 432 9.80 21.11 43.49
N LYS A 433 9.65 21.87 44.57
CA LYS A 433 8.43 21.84 45.38
C LYS A 433 7.28 22.45 44.57
N PRO A 434 6.02 22.06 44.85
CA PRO A 434 4.85 22.65 44.19
C PRO A 434 4.86 24.19 44.19
N ASP A 435 5.24 24.81 45.31
CA ASP A 435 5.28 26.27 45.45
C ASP A 435 6.37 26.96 44.61
N ASP A 436 7.37 26.20 44.16
CA ASP A 436 8.51 26.70 43.37
C ASP A 436 8.34 26.45 41.86
N LEU A 437 7.25 25.79 41.44
CA LEU A 437 6.91 25.54 40.03
C LEU A 437 6.28 26.81 39.42
N PRO A 438 6.78 27.30 38.27
CA PRO A 438 6.11 28.40 37.58
C PRO A 438 4.67 28.01 37.24
N SER A 439 3.73 28.95 37.38
CA SER A 439 2.30 28.70 37.21
C SER A 439 1.96 27.99 35.89
N ALA A 440 2.63 28.36 34.80
CA ALA A 440 2.43 27.74 33.49
C ALA A 440 2.71 26.22 33.45
N PHE A 441 3.66 25.72 34.25
CA PHE A 441 3.91 24.27 34.34
C PHE A 441 2.83 23.57 35.16
N PHE A 442 2.37 24.21 36.25
CA PHE A 442 1.29 23.67 37.06
C PHE A 442 -0.02 23.59 36.27
N ASP A 443 -0.35 24.65 35.52
CA ASP A 443 -1.51 24.69 34.62
C ASP A 443 -1.44 23.56 33.60
N GLU A 444 -0.27 23.31 33.01
CA GLU A 444 -0.09 22.22 32.04
C GLU A 444 -0.25 20.84 32.67
N ILE A 445 0.30 20.63 33.88
CA ILE A 445 0.10 19.38 34.64
C ILE A 445 -1.39 19.19 34.94
N CYS A 446 -2.10 20.23 35.38
CA CYS A 446 -3.54 20.18 35.61
C CYS A 446 -4.30 19.77 34.34
N LYS A 447 -4.01 20.40 33.19
CA LYS A 447 -4.62 19.99 31.91
C LYS A 447 -4.34 18.54 31.57
N MET A 448 -3.12 18.05 31.78
CA MET A 448 -2.77 16.65 31.50
C MET A 448 -3.54 15.68 32.40
N VAL A 449 -3.68 16.01 33.70
CA VAL A 449 -4.46 15.21 34.65
C VAL A 449 -5.94 15.22 34.30
N GLU A 450 -6.51 16.40 34.03
CA GLU A 450 -7.91 16.56 33.60
C GLU A 450 -8.19 15.82 32.29
N ALA A 451 -7.24 15.80 31.36
CA ALA A 451 -7.36 15.05 30.12
C ALA A 451 -7.25 13.52 30.31
N GLY A 452 -6.49 13.09 31.33
CA GLY A 452 -6.35 11.68 31.72
C GLY A 452 -7.60 11.06 32.33
N GLY A 453 -8.46 11.89 32.96
CA GLY A 453 -9.64 11.46 33.70
C GLY A 453 -9.37 11.21 35.17
#